data_AF-A0A382EAS9-F1
#
_entry.id   AF-A0A382EAS9-F1
#
_cell.length_a   1.000
_cell.length_b   1.000
_cell.length_c   1.000
_cell.angle_alpha   90.00
_cell.angle_beta   90.00
_cell.angle_gamma   90.00
#
_symmetry.space_group_name_H-M   'P 1'
#
loop_
_entity.id
_entity.type
_entity.pdbx_description
1 polymer ?
#
loop_
_entity_poly.entity_id
_entity_poly.type
_entity_poly.pdbx_seq_one_letter_code
_entity_poly.pdbx_strand_id
1 'polypeptide(L)'
;MKNDSKISIPLVSFSSGREGWEPGPERGEKFFQSNDYTRISPPMKLPGLCYGVRIQSSCQIPLLPLGSLAVFSKTEGTALENIYAVGVQEEIPFIGKWMQKESLEGSASSRRKVFMVPTPMHVPDSRISPIAQSLHHVLLFKDLASPEKLRLIPVSKILWKHPLVYVQKRRG
;
A
#
# COMPACT_ATOMS: atom_id res chain seq x y z
N MET A 1 17.71 -19.01 22.66
CA MET A 1 16.63 -18.47 23.50
C MET A 1 15.55 -17.89 22.58
N LYS A 2 14.37 -18.50 22.51
CA LYS A 2 13.22 -17.93 21.76
C LYS A 2 12.55 -16.92 22.69
N ASN A 3 12.52 -15.65 22.33
CA ASN A 3 11.74 -14.66 23.04
C ASN A 3 10.25 -14.97 22.78
N ASP A 4 9.62 -15.74 23.66
CA ASP A 4 8.17 -15.94 23.70
C ASP A 4 7.44 -14.70 24.26
N SER A 5 7.86 -13.51 23.83
CA SER A 5 7.19 -12.26 24.18
C SER A 5 5.89 -12.17 23.38
N LYS A 6 4.81 -12.70 23.95
CA LYS A 6 3.45 -12.46 23.46
C LYS A 6 3.15 -10.98 23.64
N ILE A 7 2.81 -10.30 22.56
CA ILE A 7 2.42 -8.89 22.57
C ILE A 7 0.94 -8.76 22.18
N SER A 8 0.26 -7.79 22.76
CA SER A 8 -1.13 -7.47 22.43
C SER A 8 -1.15 -6.34 21.42
N ILE A 9 -1.87 -6.51 20.31
CA ILE A 9 -2.07 -5.47 19.29
C ILE A 9 -3.56 -5.26 19.03
N PRO A 10 -4.00 -4.03 18.71
CA PRO A 10 -5.38 -3.76 18.34
C PRO A 10 -5.73 -4.48 17.04
N LEU A 11 -6.96 -4.95 16.94
CA LEU A 11 -7.51 -5.61 15.76
C LEU A 11 -8.44 -4.64 15.03
N VAL A 12 -8.16 -4.41 13.75
CA VAL A 12 -8.91 -3.50 12.88
C VAL A 12 -9.60 -4.32 11.78
N SER A 13 -10.83 -3.93 11.45
CA SER A 13 -11.55 -4.44 10.28
C SER A 13 -11.65 -3.36 9.21
N PHE A 14 -11.42 -3.75 7.96
CA PHE A 14 -11.67 -2.91 6.79
C PHE A 14 -13.02 -3.23 6.13
N SER A 15 -13.88 -4.04 6.77
CA SER A 15 -15.22 -4.30 6.24
C SER A 15 -16.17 -3.11 6.45
N SER A 16 -17.07 -2.91 5.49
CA SER A 16 -18.13 -1.88 5.49
C SER A 16 -19.22 -2.06 6.56
N GLY A 17 -19.16 -3.12 7.37
CA GLY A 17 -20.20 -3.49 8.33
C GLY A 17 -20.27 -2.64 9.61
N ARG A 18 -19.60 -1.50 9.69
CA ARG A 18 -19.85 -0.53 10.77
C ARG A 18 -20.99 0.39 10.33
N GLU A 19 -22.19 0.19 10.88
CA GLU A 19 -23.31 1.13 10.75
C GLU A 19 -22.83 2.56 11.08
N GLY A 20 -23.13 3.52 10.20
CA GLY A 20 -22.67 4.93 10.30
C GLY A 20 -21.52 5.32 9.35
N TRP A 21 -21.25 4.53 8.32
CA TRP A 21 -20.19 4.78 7.34
C TRP A 21 -20.62 5.81 6.26
N GLU A 22 -20.34 7.09 6.47
CA GLU A 22 -20.74 8.22 5.60
C GLU A 22 -19.53 9.01 5.10
N PRO A 23 -18.98 8.90 3.87
CA PRO A 23 -17.67 9.43 3.40
C PRO A 23 -17.40 10.94 3.67
N GLY A 24 -16.12 11.35 3.81
CA GLY A 24 -15.75 12.73 4.22
C GLY A 24 -14.33 12.89 4.81
N PRO A 25 -13.91 14.10 5.19
CA PRO A 25 -12.50 14.50 5.24
C PRO A 25 -11.69 14.12 6.50
N GLU A 26 -12.28 14.00 7.69
CA GLU A 26 -11.55 13.84 8.97
C GLU A 26 -11.14 12.38 9.32
N ARG A 27 -10.95 11.51 8.32
CA ARG A 27 -11.38 10.11 8.42
C ARG A 27 -10.29 9.04 8.54
N GLY A 28 -9.02 9.39 8.36
CA GLY A 28 -7.92 8.42 8.38
C GLY A 28 -7.82 7.62 9.68
N GLU A 29 -8.16 8.25 10.81
CA GLU A 29 -7.92 7.67 12.14
C GLU A 29 -9.08 6.85 12.73
N LYS A 30 -10.32 7.05 12.24
CA LYS A 30 -11.52 6.39 12.82
C LYS A 30 -11.51 4.86 12.69
N PHE A 31 -10.77 4.32 11.71
CA PHE A 31 -10.57 2.88 11.55
C PHE A 31 -9.78 2.23 12.70
N PHE A 32 -9.00 3.01 13.44
CA PHE A 32 -8.17 2.51 14.54
C PHE A 32 -8.87 2.54 15.90
N GLN A 33 -10.10 3.05 15.97
CA GLN A 33 -10.94 2.98 17.17
C GLN A 33 -11.58 1.60 17.26
N SER A 34 -10.80 0.63 17.73
CA SER A 34 -11.25 -0.73 18.02
C SER A 34 -10.91 -1.08 19.45
N ASN A 35 -11.88 -1.62 20.18
CA ASN A 35 -11.68 -2.19 21.51
C ASN A 35 -11.21 -3.64 21.44
N ASP A 36 -11.12 -4.22 20.25
CA ASP A 36 -10.69 -5.59 20.05
C ASP A 36 -9.16 -5.65 19.98
N TYR A 37 -8.59 -6.56 20.77
CA TYR A 37 -7.16 -6.83 20.78
C TYR A 37 -6.89 -8.30 20.54
N THR A 38 -5.76 -8.60 19.90
CA THR A 38 -5.30 -9.97 19.68
C THR A 38 -3.87 -10.12 20.14
N ARG A 39 -3.55 -11.30 20.67
CA ARG A 39 -2.19 -11.66 21.09
C ARG A 39 -1.44 -12.29 19.93
N ILE A 40 -0.24 -11.79 19.68
CA ILE A 40 0.67 -12.29 18.65
C ILE A 40 2.02 -12.64 19.28
N SER A 41 2.76 -13.53 18.63
CA SER A 41 4.09 -13.95 19.07
C SER A 41 5.07 -13.85 17.90
N PRO A 42 5.47 -12.63 17.52
CA PRO A 42 6.39 -12.42 16.42
C PRO A 42 7.79 -12.92 16.80
N PRO A 43 8.53 -13.54 15.87
CA PRO A 43 9.90 -13.98 16.12
C PRO A 43 10.91 -12.82 16.19
N MET A 44 10.46 -11.61 15.84
CA MET A 44 11.26 -10.39 15.77
C MET A 44 10.55 -9.24 16.50
N LYS A 45 11.30 -8.21 16.87
CA LYS A 45 10.74 -6.99 17.45
C LYS A 45 9.95 -6.23 16.38
N LEU A 46 8.70 -5.89 16.68
CA LEU A 46 7.88 -5.11 15.76
C LEU A 46 8.23 -3.61 15.81
N PRO A 47 8.12 -2.90 14.67
CA PRO A 47 8.38 -1.47 14.63
C PRO A 47 7.18 -0.66 15.14
N GLY A 48 7.45 0.28 16.04
CA GLY A 48 6.50 1.32 16.45
C GLY A 48 5.13 0.79 16.89
N LEU A 49 4.09 1.54 16.51
CA LEU A 49 2.69 1.19 16.79
C LEU A 49 2.15 0.28 15.69
N CYS A 50 1.85 -0.97 16.05
CA CYS A 50 1.31 -1.98 15.13
C CYS A 50 -0.17 -2.28 15.40
N TYR A 51 -0.87 -2.76 14.37
CA TYR A 51 -2.23 -3.26 14.45
C TYR A 51 -2.43 -4.46 13.54
N GLY A 52 -3.40 -5.29 13.86
CA GLY A 52 -3.71 -6.52 13.14
C GLY A 52 -4.95 -6.35 12.27
N VAL A 53 -4.97 -7.01 11.11
CA VAL A 53 -6.14 -7.15 10.23
C VAL A 53 -6.29 -8.61 9.87
N ARG A 54 -7.49 -9.17 10.08
CA ARG A 54 -7.79 -10.56 9.69
C ARG A 54 -8.07 -10.62 8.20
N ILE A 55 -7.42 -11.55 7.51
CA ILE A 55 -7.67 -11.82 6.10
C ILE A 55 -8.95 -12.66 5.99
N GLN A 56 -10.03 -12.03 5.52
CA GLN A 56 -11.36 -12.65 5.42
C GLN A 56 -11.67 -13.23 4.04
N SER A 57 -10.89 -12.91 3.01
CA SER A 57 -11.05 -13.42 1.65
C SER A 57 -9.80 -14.15 1.18
N SER A 58 -9.96 -15.15 0.32
CA SER A 58 -8.84 -15.80 -0.34
C SER A 58 -8.17 -14.81 -1.28
N CYS A 59 -6.90 -14.49 -1.04
CA CYS A 59 -6.09 -13.71 -1.96
C CYS A 59 -5.08 -14.62 -2.69
N GLN A 60 -4.64 -14.22 -3.89
CA GLN A 60 -3.63 -14.96 -4.66
C GLN A 60 -2.22 -14.88 -4.04
N ILE A 61 -2.05 -14.25 -2.88
CA ILE A 61 -0.75 -14.04 -2.24
C ILE A 61 -0.50 -15.16 -1.22
N PRO A 62 0.46 -16.09 -1.45
CA PRO A 62 0.74 -17.21 -0.56
C PRO A 62 1.11 -16.79 0.87
N LEU A 63 1.67 -15.58 1.02
CA LEU A 63 2.03 -15.00 2.32
C LEU A 63 0.81 -14.74 3.21
N LEU A 64 -0.36 -14.46 2.63
CA LEU A 64 -1.59 -14.06 3.32
C LEU A 64 -2.73 -15.06 3.09
N PRO A 65 -2.64 -16.29 3.63
CA PRO A 65 -3.70 -17.27 3.49
C PRO A 65 -4.97 -16.81 4.22
N LEU A 66 -6.12 -17.35 3.79
CA LEU A 66 -7.41 -17.09 4.42
C LEU A 66 -7.36 -17.37 5.93
N GLY A 67 -7.88 -16.44 6.73
CA GLY A 67 -7.90 -16.53 8.19
C GLY A 67 -6.58 -16.21 8.89
N SER A 68 -5.53 -15.86 8.14
CA SER A 68 -4.30 -15.31 8.73
C SER A 68 -4.52 -13.91 9.32
N LEU A 69 -3.66 -13.54 10.26
CA LEU A 69 -3.60 -12.21 10.82
C LEU A 69 -2.41 -11.46 10.21
N ALA A 70 -2.71 -10.47 9.39
CA ALA A 70 -1.72 -9.54 8.83
C ALA A 70 -1.47 -8.42 9.84
N VAL A 71 -0.21 -8.13 10.13
CA VAL A 71 0.19 -7.11 11.10
C VAL A 71 0.89 -5.97 10.36
N PHE A 72 0.30 -4.78 10.48
CA PHE A 72 0.77 -3.57 9.84
C PHE A 72 1.32 -2.60 10.87
N SER A 73 2.33 -1.82 10.48
CA SER A 73 2.87 -0.75 11.32
C SER A 73 2.36 0.61 10.86
N LYS A 74 2.01 1.48 11.82
CA LYS A 74 1.69 2.89 11.54
C LYS A 74 2.94 3.71 11.23
N THR A 75 4.12 3.21 11.56
CA THR A 75 5.38 3.89 11.21
C THR A 75 5.81 3.51 9.81
N GLU A 76 6.41 4.46 9.10
CA GLU A 76 7.03 4.18 7.80
C GLU A 76 8.14 3.14 7.92
N GLY A 77 8.35 2.40 6.82
CA GLY A 77 9.35 1.36 6.75
C GLY A 77 9.13 0.44 5.56
N THR A 78 10.01 -0.55 5.43
CA THR A 78 9.94 -1.55 4.36
C THR A 78 8.82 -2.54 4.63
N ALA A 79 7.92 -2.69 3.65
CA ALA A 79 6.87 -3.69 3.71
C ALA A 79 7.33 -5.07 3.26
N LEU A 80 6.91 -6.11 3.98
CA LEU A 80 7.01 -7.49 3.54
C LEU A 80 6.29 -7.67 2.21
N GLU A 81 7.02 -8.16 1.21
CA GLU A 81 6.55 -8.38 -0.17
C GLU A 81 5.92 -7.14 -0.83
N ASN A 82 6.29 -5.93 -0.39
CA ASN A 82 5.68 -4.66 -0.82
C ASN A 82 4.16 -4.59 -0.56
N ILE A 83 3.66 -5.26 0.48
CA ILE A 83 2.24 -5.25 0.83
C ILE A 83 1.96 -4.14 1.85
N TYR A 84 0.95 -3.32 1.56
CA TYR A 84 0.56 -2.19 2.38
C TYR A 84 -0.94 -2.23 2.68
N ALA A 85 -1.32 -1.77 3.86
CA ALA A 85 -2.67 -1.29 4.10
C ALA A 85 -2.72 0.18 3.68
N VAL A 86 -3.69 0.55 2.86
CA VAL A 86 -3.79 1.88 2.25
C VAL A 86 -5.13 2.50 2.61
N GLY A 87 -5.09 3.64 3.27
CA GLY A 87 -6.25 4.49 3.50
C GLY A 87 -6.34 5.52 2.39
N VAL A 88 -7.46 5.53 1.67
CA VAL A 88 -7.73 6.48 0.58
C VAL A 88 -8.88 7.39 1.02
N GLN A 89 -8.80 8.67 0.65
CA GLN A 89 -9.84 9.63 0.90
C GLN A 89 -11.18 9.16 0.30
N GLU A 90 -12.25 9.23 1.10
CA GLU A 90 -13.64 8.86 0.71
C GLU A 90 -13.85 7.39 0.31
N GLU A 91 -12.85 6.53 0.46
CA GLU A 91 -12.95 5.10 0.17
C GLU A 91 -12.74 4.23 1.42
N ILE A 92 -13.15 2.96 1.33
CA ILE A 92 -12.80 1.96 2.33
C ILE A 92 -11.30 1.63 2.19
N PRO A 93 -10.52 1.61 3.28
CA PRO A 93 -9.15 1.17 3.24
C PRO A 93 -9.04 -0.25 2.70
N PHE A 94 -7.98 -0.51 1.95
CA PHE A 94 -7.75 -1.82 1.36
C PHE A 94 -6.31 -2.29 1.62
N ILE A 95 -6.09 -3.57 1.43
CA ILE A 95 -4.75 -4.15 1.46
C ILE A 95 -4.32 -4.35 0.01
N GLY A 96 -3.18 -3.81 -0.36
CA GLY A 96 -2.66 -3.85 -1.72
C GLY A 96 -1.17 -4.15 -1.76
N LYS A 97 -0.74 -4.87 -2.81
CA LYS A 97 0.68 -4.96 -3.13
C LYS A 97 1.08 -3.76 -3.97
N TRP A 98 2.01 -2.95 -3.48
CA TRP A 98 2.55 -1.82 -4.21
C TRP A 98 3.43 -2.31 -5.35
N MET A 99 3.10 -1.89 -6.57
CA MET A 99 3.84 -2.16 -7.78
C MET A 99 4.69 -0.92 -8.05
N GLN A 100 5.91 -0.91 -7.51
CA GLN A 100 6.84 0.22 -7.68
C GLN A 100 6.95 0.58 -9.16
N LYS A 101 6.64 1.83 -9.51
CA LYS A 101 6.91 2.37 -10.84
C LYS A 101 7.63 3.70 -10.72
N GLU A 102 8.92 3.62 -10.41
CA GLU A 102 9.88 4.67 -10.69
C GLU A 102 11.18 4.00 -11.16
N SER A 103 11.29 3.75 -12.47
CA SER A 103 12.60 3.91 -13.11
C SER A 103 12.60 5.32 -13.70
N LEU A 104 12.89 6.30 -12.85
CA LEU A 104 13.41 7.58 -13.31
C LEU A 104 14.96 7.46 -13.35
N GLU A 105 15.46 6.39 -13.95
CA GLU A 105 16.88 6.28 -14.32
C GLU A 105 16.95 6.14 -15.84
N GLY A 106 17.51 7.18 -16.46
CA GLY A 106 18.51 7.04 -17.50
C GLY A 106 18.13 6.23 -18.74
N SER A 107 17.77 6.94 -19.81
CA SER A 107 18.67 7.01 -20.97
C SER A 107 19.86 6.03 -20.92
N ALA A 108 19.75 4.88 -21.60
CA ALA A 108 20.79 4.30 -22.47
C ALA A 108 20.67 2.77 -22.62
N SER A 109 19.74 2.26 -23.43
CA SER A 109 20.04 1.11 -24.32
C SER A 109 18.96 0.89 -25.39
N SER A 110 18.47 1.94 -26.04
CA SER A 110 17.81 1.76 -27.33
C SER A 110 18.88 1.87 -28.42
N ARG A 111 19.31 0.72 -28.97
CA ARG A 111 20.23 0.67 -30.11
C ARG A 111 19.59 1.42 -31.28
N ARG A 112 20.07 2.64 -31.52
CA ARG A 112 19.70 3.49 -32.67
C ARG A 112 20.04 2.78 -33.98
N LYS A 113 19.04 2.48 -34.81
CA LYS A 113 19.24 2.48 -36.27
C LYS A 113 19.10 3.94 -36.74
N VAL A 114 20.16 4.48 -37.31
CA VAL A 114 20.20 5.84 -37.84
C VAL A 114 19.81 5.78 -39.31
N PHE A 115 18.67 6.37 -39.67
CA PHE A 115 18.39 6.75 -41.05
C PHE A 115 18.51 8.27 -41.10
N MET A 116 19.54 8.76 -41.80
CA MET A 116 19.76 10.19 -42.00
C MET A 116 18.83 10.72 -43.09
N VAL A 117 17.96 11.68 -42.76
CA VAL A 117 17.32 12.61 -43.73
C VAL A 117 17.08 13.97 -43.01
N PRO A 118 17.30 15.13 -43.65
CA PRO A 118 17.70 16.37 -42.96
C PRO A 118 16.52 17.19 -42.39
N THR A 119 16.80 17.92 -41.31
CA THR A 119 15.95 18.99 -40.72
C THR A 119 15.94 20.22 -41.64
N PRO A 120 14.85 21.04 -41.72
CA PRO A 120 14.40 21.80 -40.55
C PRO A 120 12.91 22.21 -40.50
N MET A 121 12.34 22.32 -39.30
CA MET A 121 11.30 23.31 -39.02
C MET A 121 11.48 23.85 -37.60
N HIS A 122 11.67 25.17 -37.50
CA HIS A 122 11.70 25.90 -36.24
C HIS A 122 10.32 25.81 -35.56
N VAL A 123 10.25 25.13 -34.42
CA VAL A 123 9.15 25.31 -33.46
C VAL A 123 9.70 26.23 -32.36
N PRO A 124 9.11 27.40 -32.10
CA PRO A 124 9.61 28.30 -31.06
C PRO A 124 9.51 27.65 -29.69
N ASP A 125 10.50 27.92 -28.86
CA ASP A 125 10.70 27.40 -27.50
C ASP A 125 9.43 27.46 -26.64
N SER A 126 8.62 26.39 -26.64
CA SER A 126 7.64 26.19 -25.58
C SER A 126 8.41 25.73 -24.34
N ARG A 127 8.89 26.70 -23.58
CA ARG A 127 9.40 26.50 -22.23
C ARG A 127 8.39 25.65 -21.46
N ILE A 128 8.79 24.42 -21.13
CA ILE A 128 8.40 23.63 -19.96
C ILE A 128 6.88 23.60 -19.72
N SER A 129 6.23 22.46 -19.96
CA SER A 129 4.86 22.23 -19.48
C SER A 129 4.73 22.70 -18.03
N PRO A 130 3.80 23.62 -17.70
CA PRO A 130 3.71 24.27 -16.39
C PRO A 130 3.09 23.36 -15.32
N ILE A 131 3.05 22.05 -15.54
CA ILE A 131 2.45 21.11 -14.61
C ILE A 131 3.58 20.54 -13.77
N ALA A 132 3.64 20.97 -12.52
CA ALA A 132 4.60 20.48 -11.55
C ALA A 132 4.56 18.93 -11.53
N GLN A 133 5.72 18.28 -11.67
CA GLN A 133 5.82 16.81 -11.66
C GLN A 133 5.18 16.21 -10.39
N SER A 134 5.13 16.97 -9.29
CA SER A 134 4.44 16.65 -8.04
C SER A 134 2.94 16.37 -8.18
N LEU A 135 2.23 16.98 -9.13
CA LEU A 135 0.77 16.86 -9.31
C LEU A 135 0.32 15.53 -9.94
N HIS A 136 1.25 14.71 -10.45
CA HIS A 136 0.94 13.46 -11.15
C HIS A 136 1.54 12.21 -10.50
N HIS A 137 2.05 12.28 -9.28
CA HIS A 137 2.53 11.07 -8.60
C HIS A 137 1.33 10.18 -8.25
N VAL A 138 1.26 9.04 -8.92
CA VAL A 138 0.22 8.03 -8.75
C VAL A 138 0.89 6.74 -8.29
N LEU A 139 0.40 6.18 -7.19
CA LEU A 139 0.84 4.87 -6.73
C LEU A 139 -0.04 3.78 -7.37
N LEU A 140 0.62 2.73 -7.86
CA LEU A 140 -0.04 1.58 -8.46
C LEU A 140 -0.08 0.43 -7.45
N PHE A 141 -1.27 -0.06 -7.13
CA PHE A 141 -1.47 -1.20 -6.25
C PHE A 141 -2.23 -2.33 -6.96
N LYS A 142 -1.82 -3.57 -6.69
CA LYS A 142 -2.64 -4.76 -6.95
C LYS A 142 -3.50 -5.01 -5.72
N ASP A 143 -4.82 -4.90 -5.86
CA ASP A 143 -5.77 -5.09 -4.75
C ASP A 143 -5.80 -6.58 -4.35
N LEU A 144 -5.65 -6.88 -3.05
CA LEU A 144 -5.66 -8.28 -2.60
C LEU A 144 -7.06 -8.90 -2.64
N ALA A 145 -8.12 -8.11 -2.50
CA ALA A 145 -9.49 -8.60 -2.62
C ALA A 145 -9.89 -8.81 -4.08
N SER A 146 -9.19 -8.15 -5.01
CA SER A 146 -9.47 -8.19 -6.44
C SER A 146 -8.14 -8.21 -7.21
N PRO A 147 -7.43 -9.35 -7.23
CA PRO A 147 -6.07 -9.41 -7.78
C PRO A 147 -6.01 -9.05 -9.27
N GLU A 148 -7.07 -9.29 -10.04
CA GLU A 148 -7.13 -8.89 -11.45
C GLU A 148 -7.24 -7.37 -11.65
N LYS A 149 -7.56 -6.62 -10.59
CA LYS A 149 -7.77 -5.17 -10.64
C LYS A 149 -6.55 -4.42 -10.12
N LEU A 150 -5.94 -3.63 -11.00
CA LEU A 150 -4.95 -2.64 -10.62
C LEU A 150 -5.65 -1.34 -10.19
N ARG A 151 -5.23 -0.79 -9.05
CA ARG A 151 -5.70 0.49 -8.52
C ARG A 151 -4.60 1.54 -8.71
N LEU A 152 -4.90 2.58 -9.48
CA LEU A 152 -4.06 3.77 -9.62
C LEU A 152 -4.59 4.85 -8.69
N ILE A 153 -3.82 5.22 -7.67
CA ILE A 153 -4.25 6.17 -6.64
C ILE A 153 -3.31 7.36 -6.62
N PRO A 154 -3.79 8.59 -6.87
CA PRO A 154 -3.00 9.80 -6.71
C PRO A 154 -2.49 9.92 -5.27
N VAL A 155 -1.21 10.28 -5.09
CA VAL A 155 -0.61 10.44 -3.76
C VAL A 155 -1.39 11.44 -2.90
N SER A 156 -1.96 12.48 -3.51
CA SER A 156 -2.81 13.48 -2.83
C SER A 156 -4.09 12.91 -2.21
N LYS A 157 -4.55 11.74 -2.66
CA LYS A 157 -5.73 11.05 -2.12
C LYS A 157 -5.38 10.01 -1.05
N ILE A 158 -4.10 9.71 -0.84
CA ILE A 158 -3.66 8.72 0.14
C ILE A 158 -3.58 9.41 1.50
N LEU A 159 -4.40 8.97 2.44
CA LEU A 159 -4.38 9.46 3.81
C LEU A 159 -3.24 8.82 4.61
N TRP A 160 -2.99 7.54 4.38
CA TRP A 160 -1.92 6.79 5.01
C TRP A 160 -1.60 5.51 4.23
N LYS A 161 -0.35 5.04 4.36
CA LYS A 161 0.16 3.81 3.73
C LYS A 161 1.03 3.05 4.72
N HIS A 162 0.46 2.03 5.35
CA HIS A 162 1.08 1.30 6.45
C HIS A 162 1.70 -0.02 5.96
N PRO A 163 3.01 -0.26 6.17
CA PRO A 163 3.69 -1.47 5.70
C PRO A 163 3.25 -2.71 6.46
N LEU A 164 3.11 -3.83 5.74
CA LEU A 164 3.00 -5.16 6.35
C LEU A 164 4.36 -5.53 6.98
N VAL A 165 4.38 -5.83 8.28
CA VAL A 165 5.62 -6.12 9.02
C VAL A 165 5.67 -7.52 9.59
N TYR A 166 4.53 -8.18 9.75
CA TYR A 166 4.46 -9.55 10.23
C TYR A 166 3.17 -10.23 9.80
N VAL A 167 3.21 -11.55 9.61
CA VAL A 167 2.02 -12.36 9.35
C VAL A 167 1.99 -13.52 10.33
N GLN A 168 0.89 -13.63 11.07
CA GLN A 168 0.61 -14.79 11.88
C GLN A 168 -0.36 -15.71 11.13
N LYS A 169 0.19 -16.82 10.63
CA LYS A 169 -0.61 -17.89 10.04
C LYS A 169 -1.50 -18.51 11.13
N ARG A 170 -2.74 -18.85 10.76
CA ARG A 170 -3.62 -19.64 11.63
C ARG A 170 -2.90 -20.95 11.94
N ARG A 171 -2.67 -21.24 13.23
CA ARG A 171 -2.27 -22.59 13.64
C ARG A 171 -3.49 -23.47 13.37
N GLY A 172 -3.32 -24.46 12.50
CA GLY A 172 -4.32 -25.51 12.27
C GLY A 172 -4.62 -26.26 13.56
#